data_AF-A0A1Y4WRL5-F1
#
_entry.id   AF-A0A1Y4WRL5-F1
#
_cell.length_a   1.000
_cell.length_b   1.000
_cell.length_c   1.000
_cell.angle_alpha   90.00
_cell.angle_beta   90.00
_cell.angle_gamma   90.00
#
_symmetry.space_group_name_H-M   'P 1'
#
loop_
_entity.id
_entity.type
_entity.pdbx_description
1 polymer ?
#
loop_
_entity_poly.entity_id
_entity_poly.type
_entity_poly.pdbx_seq_one_letter_code
_entity_poly.pdbx_strand_id
1 'polypeptide(L)'
;MNKELYFKELGIVLSRSGFTALPEQDGFLPVEYEGRPLCRVDATGSVFYHQDNVNTLDREAACRRVTDSATIVQEYMTLLERAPVLQATGLNEPYRALAEFNGTVLAGRQTDHGAKFVTWDWSFNHTSLNQGNYYEGDYSGAKQDFAVRSGLVPHERQFTPEQLIEIYQQCSYVAFSCALSREQEEVIQEIQDRIQDLVPDCRERIIQSLEEHDSPGLEPTM
;
A
#
# COMPACT_ATOMS: atom_id res chain seq x y z
N MET A 1 0.92 -7.58 21.79
CA MET A 1 0.48 -6.35 21.12
C MET A 1 -0.40 -5.57 22.06
N ASN A 2 -0.02 -4.33 22.36
CA ASN A 2 -0.84 -3.41 23.14
C ASN A 2 -2.10 -3.03 22.33
N LYS A 3 -3.27 -3.46 22.83
CA LYS A 3 -4.58 -3.23 22.23
C LYS A 3 -4.90 -1.74 22.01
N GLU A 4 -4.58 -0.89 22.98
CA GLU A 4 -4.88 0.55 22.90
C GLU A 4 -4.07 1.22 21.78
N LEU A 5 -2.79 0.87 21.67
CA LEU A 5 -1.93 1.37 20.59
C LEU A 5 -2.40 0.86 19.23
N TYR A 6 -2.85 -0.40 19.14
CA TYR A 6 -3.41 -0.97 17.92
C TYR A 6 -4.66 -0.22 17.46
N PHE A 7 -5.63 0.01 18.35
CA PHE A 7 -6.84 0.74 17.98
C PHE A 7 -6.59 2.22 17.67
N LYS A 8 -5.65 2.87 18.37
CA LYS A 8 -5.22 4.24 18.03
C LYS A 8 -4.64 4.28 16.61
N GLU A 9 -3.73 3.38 16.30
CA GLU A 9 -3.09 3.31 14.99
C GLU A 9 -4.08 2.98 13.87
N LEU A 10 -4.91 1.96 14.08
CA LEU A 10 -5.95 1.56 13.12
C LEU A 10 -6.92 2.71 12.85
N GLY A 11 -7.33 3.45 13.89
CA GLY A 11 -8.17 4.64 13.73
C GLY A 11 -7.53 5.69 12.80
N ILE A 12 -6.24 5.97 12.96
CA ILE A 12 -5.49 6.92 12.10
C ILE A 12 -5.48 6.45 10.65
N VAL A 13 -5.17 5.18 10.40
CA VAL A 13 -5.11 4.58 9.06
C VAL A 13 -6.49 4.59 8.38
N LEU A 14 -7.54 4.23 9.13
CA LEU A 14 -8.92 4.22 8.66
C LEU A 14 -9.41 5.63 8.31
N SER A 15 -9.11 6.64 9.15
CA SER A 15 -9.46 8.03 8.87
C SER A 15 -8.81 8.57 7.60
N ARG A 16 -7.53 8.24 7.36
CA ARG A 16 -6.85 8.58 6.09
C ARG A 16 -7.49 7.92 4.87
N SER A 17 -8.15 6.79 5.07
CA SER A 17 -8.79 6.00 4.02
C SER A 17 -10.27 6.34 3.82
N GLY A 18 -10.79 7.38 4.49
CA GLY A 18 -12.17 7.85 4.35
C GLY A 18 -13.19 7.13 5.24
N PHE A 19 -12.74 6.41 6.28
CA PHE A 19 -13.59 5.77 7.27
C PHE A 19 -13.61 6.55 8.58
N THR A 20 -14.70 6.41 9.34
CA THR A 20 -14.79 6.96 10.70
C THR A 20 -14.65 5.83 11.70
N ALA A 21 -13.56 5.83 12.47
CA ALA A 21 -13.39 4.94 13.61
C ALA A 21 -14.03 5.57 14.85
N LEU A 22 -14.95 4.86 15.50
CA LEU A 22 -15.59 5.28 16.75
C LEU A 22 -14.76 4.81 17.96
N PRO A 23 -14.98 5.38 19.16
CA PRO A 23 -14.35 4.89 20.38
C PRO A 23 -14.59 3.38 20.58
N GLU A 24 -13.61 2.71 21.18
CA GLU A 24 -13.71 1.30 21.50
C GLU A 24 -14.95 0.99 22.35
N GLN A 25 -15.69 -0.04 21.99
CA GLN A 25 -16.83 -0.57 22.73
C GLN A 25 -16.72 -2.10 22.82
N ASP A 26 -16.80 -2.63 24.04
CA ASP A 26 -16.81 -4.07 24.33
C ASP A 26 -15.69 -4.89 23.69
N GLY A 27 -14.47 -4.33 23.57
CA GLY A 27 -13.34 -5.02 22.95
C GLY A 27 -13.20 -4.81 21.45
N PHE A 28 -14.08 -4.02 20.83
CA PHE A 28 -14.10 -3.77 19.39
C PHE A 28 -13.96 -2.28 19.07
N LEU A 29 -13.30 -1.97 17.96
CA LEU A 29 -13.30 -0.66 17.32
C LEU A 29 -14.42 -0.63 16.26
N PRO A 30 -15.53 0.10 16.50
CA PRO A 30 -16.58 0.23 15.50
C PRO A 30 -16.13 1.16 14.37
N VAL A 31 -16.51 0.83 13.13
CA VAL A 31 -16.13 1.56 11.92
C VAL A 31 -17.38 1.92 11.12
N GLU A 32 -17.47 3.19 10.74
CA GLU A 32 -18.49 3.72 9.85
C GLU A 32 -17.91 4.05 8.48
N TYR A 33 -18.78 3.96 7.47
CA TYR A 33 -18.51 4.37 6.10
C TYR A 33 -19.70 5.18 5.60
N GLU A 34 -19.43 6.41 5.15
CA GLU A 34 -20.44 7.42 4.77
C GLU A 34 -21.45 7.73 5.90
N GLY A 35 -20.97 7.80 7.14
CA GLY A 35 -21.78 8.11 8.32
C GLY A 35 -22.79 7.01 8.69
N ARG A 36 -22.60 5.79 8.19
CA ARG A 36 -23.42 4.62 8.54
C ARG A 36 -22.54 3.48 9.05
N PRO A 37 -23.01 2.67 10.02
CA PRO A 37 -22.28 1.51 10.53
C PRO A 37 -21.87 0.56 9.41
N LEU A 38 -20.59 0.18 9.35
CA LEU A 38 -20.06 -0.77 8.37
C LEU A 38 -19.68 -2.08 9.05
N CYS A 39 -18.72 -2.03 9.96
CA CYS A 39 -18.17 -3.20 10.63
C CYS A 39 -17.58 -2.82 12.00
N ARG A 40 -17.02 -3.81 12.70
CA ARG A 40 -16.24 -3.62 13.93
C ARG A 40 -15.01 -4.51 13.89
N VAL A 41 -13.89 -4.03 14.42
CA VAL A 41 -12.60 -4.73 14.40
C VAL A 41 -12.18 -5.08 15.82
N ASP A 42 -11.76 -6.32 16.07
CA ASP A 42 -11.23 -6.70 17.38
C ASP A 42 -9.72 -6.44 17.51
N ALA A 43 -9.16 -6.70 18.68
CA ALA A 43 -7.73 -6.49 18.96
C ALA A 43 -6.79 -7.47 18.23
N THR A 44 -7.32 -8.45 17.50
CA THR A 44 -6.56 -9.39 16.66
C THR A 44 -6.53 -8.97 15.19
N GLY A 45 -7.29 -7.93 14.84
CA GLY A 45 -7.51 -7.49 13.46
C GLY A 45 -8.64 -8.23 12.75
N SER A 46 -9.43 -9.03 13.47
CA SER A 46 -10.59 -9.70 12.89
C SER A 46 -11.74 -8.71 12.69
N VAL A 47 -12.30 -8.69 11.48
CA VAL A 47 -13.41 -7.80 11.11
C VAL A 47 -14.74 -8.55 11.18
N PHE A 48 -15.70 -7.94 11.87
CA PHE A 48 -17.05 -8.46 12.04
C PHE A 48 -18.07 -7.45 11.51
N TYR A 49 -19.05 -7.93 10.76
CA TYR A 49 -20.10 -7.08 10.21
C TYR A 49 -21.44 -7.82 10.15
N HIS A 50 -22.52 -7.06 10.12
CA HIS A 50 -23.84 -7.59 9.81
C HIS A 50 -24.05 -7.53 8.29
N GLN A 51 -24.68 -8.56 7.71
CA GLN A 51 -24.98 -8.59 6.26
C GLN A 51 -25.81 -7.37 5.83
N ASP A 52 -26.71 -6.89 6.68
CA ASP A 52 -27.51 -5.68 6.44
C ASP A 52 -26.66 -4.41 6.29
N ASN A 53 -25.45 -4.38 6.85
CA ASN A 53 -24.51 -3.26 6.72
C ASN A 53 -23.57 -3.38 5.52
N VAL A 54 -23.55 -4.53 4.85
CA VAL A 54 -22.65 -4.88 3.73
C VAL A 54 -23.48 -5.55 2.64
N ASN A 55 -24.48 -4.80 2.15
CA ASN A 55 -25.53 -5.30 1.24
C ASN A 55 -25.42 -4.75 -0.19
N THR A 56 -24.37 -3.98 -0.48
CA THR A 56 -24.06 -3.46 -1.82
C THR A 56 -22.59 -3.75 -2.15
N LEU A 57 -22.27 -3.83 -3.45
CA LEU A 57 -20.90 -4.06 -3.92
C LEU A 57 -19.90 -3.02 -3.40
N ASP A 58 -20.32 -1.75 -3.34
CA ASP A 58 -19.51 -0.65 -2.79
C ASP A 58 -19.21 -0.88 -1.30
N ARG A 59 -20.20 -1.28 -0.51
CA ARG A 59 -20.01 -1.55 0.92
C ARG A 59 -19.23 -2.84 1.18
N GLU A 60 -19.36 -3.85 0.31
CA GLU A 60 -18.50 -5.03 0.31
C GLU A 60 -17.05 -4.66 0.07
N ALA A 61 -16.77 -3.82 -0.93
CA ALA A 61 -15.43 -3.31 -1.21
C ALA A 61 -14.88 -2.48 -0.05
N ALA A 62 -15.71 -1.62 0.55
CA ALA A 62 -15.37 -0.84 1.73
C ALA A 62 -15.01 -1.73 2.92
N CYS A 63 -15.78 -2.79 3.18
CA CYS A 63 -15.49 -3.76 4.24
C CYS A 63 -14.16 -4.52 4.00
N ARG A 64 -13.88 -4.86 2.73
CA ARG A 64 -12.60 -5.44 2.31
C ARG A 64 -11.43 -4.51 2.62
N ARG A 65 -11.53 -3.22 2.27
CA ARG A 65 -10.51 -2.21 2.58
C ARG A 65 -10.24 -2.05 4.08
N VAL A 66 -11.28 -2.14 4.92
CA VAL A 66 -11.10 -2.16 6.38
C VAL A 66 -10.34 -3.42 6.83
N THR A 67 -10.66 -4.57 6.24
CA THR A 67 -9.98 -5.85 6.55
C THR A 67 -8.50 -5.81 6.15
N ASP A 68 -8.18 -5.27 4.98
CA ASP A 68 -6.81 -5.11 4.51
C ASP A 68 -6.04 -4.16 5.43
N SER A 69 -6.66 -3.04 5.80
CA SER A 69 -6.08 -2.08 6.75
C SER A 69 -5.82 -2.72 8.12
N ALA A 70 -6.81 -3.43 8.68
CA ALA A 70 -6.68 -4.11 9.97
C ALA A 70 -5.54 -5.15 9.95
N THR A 71 -5.40 -5.89 8.85
CA THR A 71 -4.35 -6.89 8.64
C THR A 71 -2.97 -6.25 8.56
N ILE A 72 -2.82 -5.19 7.76
CA ILE A 72 -1.55 -4.46 7.60
C ILE A 72 -1.11 -3.85 8.93
N VAL A 73 -2.03 -3.15 9.63
CA VAL A 73 -1.76 -2.55 10.94
C VAL A 73 -1.36 -3.62 11.95
N GLN A 74 -2.06 -4.76 11.97
CA GLN A 74 -1.75 -5.87 12.86
C GLN A 74 -0.32 -6.41 12.62
N GLU A 75 0.07 -6.57 11.35
CA GLU A 75 1.39 -7.06 10.95
C GLU A 75 2.50 -6.14 11.47
N TYR A 76 2.49 -4.86 11.07
CA TYR A 76 3.61 -3.98 11.41
C TYR A 76 3.64 -3.59 12.88
N MET A 77 2.49 -3.51 13.56
CA MET A 77 2.44 -3.23 15.01
C MET A 77 3.02 -4.39 15.81
N THR A 78 2.76 -5.62 15.39
CA THR A 78 3.36 -6.82 16.00
C THR A 78 4.87 -6.85 15.80
N LEU A 79 5.35 -6.46 14.62
CA LEU A 79 6.78 -6.35 14.33
C LEU A 79 7.43 -5.24 15.17
N LEU A 80 6.84 -4.05 15.21
CA LEU A 80 7.33 -2.91 16.00
C LEU A 80 7.47 -3.24 17.49
N GLU A 81 6.50 -3.96 18.06
CA GLU A 81 6.54 -4.33 19.48
C GLU A 81 7.72 -5.27 19.80
N ARG A 82 8.07 -6.17 18.87
CA ARG A 82 9.10 -7.20 19.05
C ARG A 82 10.48 -6.78 18.58
N ALA A 83 10.56 -5.85 17.63
CA ALA A 83 11.78 -5.44 16.99
C ALA A 83 12.75 -4.74 17.97
N PRO A 84 14.06 -5.00 17.87
CA PRO A 84 15.06 -4.30 18.67
C PRO A 84 15.14 -2.82 18.26
N VAL A 85 15.50 -1.97 19.23
CA VAL A 85 15.82 -0.56 18.93
C VAL A 85 17.05 -0.51 18.05
N LEU A 86 16.95 0.19 16.94
CA LEU A 86 18.02 0.38 15.97
C LEU A 86 19.07 1.33 16.56
N GLN A 87 20.31 0.86 16.65
CA GLN A 87 21.44 1.63 17.19
C GLN A 87 22.38 1.99 16.06
N ALA A 88 22.40 3.27 15.69
CA ALA A 88 23.31 3.79 14.67
C ALA A 88 23.84 5.16 15.08
N THR A 89 25.06 5.45 14.68
CA THR A 89 25.72 6.73 14.97
C THR A 89 24.90 7.87 14.36
N GLY A 90 24.50 8.84 15.19
CA GLY A 90 23.71 10.00 14.78
C GLY A 90 22.20 9.74 14.67
N LEU A 91 21.71 8.53 14.92
CA LEU A 91 20.29 8.23 14.97
C LEU A 91 19.73 8.56 16.36
N ASN A 92 19.05 9.70 16.47
CA ASN A 92 18.49 10.17 17.75
C ASN A 92 17.07 9.67 18.01
N GLU A 93 16.34 9.30 16.96
CA GLU A 93 14.96 8.85 17.08
C GLU A 93 14.90 7.33 17.33
N PRO A 94 13.96 6.84 18.15
CA PRO A 94 13.91 5.44 18.60
C PRO A 94 13.28 4.52 17.54
N TYR A 95 13.86 4.50 16.34
CA TYR A 95 13.48 3.55 15.31
C TYR A 95 13.79 2.12 15.76
N ARG A 96 12.99 1.16 15.28
CA ARG A 96 13.19 -0.27 15.51
C ARG A 96 13.43 -0.98 14.20
N ALA A 97 14.35 -1.93 14.19
CA ALA A 97 14.71 -2.70 13.00
C ALA A 97 13.67 -3.81 12.76
N LEU A 98 12.76 -3.61 11.82
CA LEU A 98 11.69 -4.56 11.49
C LEU A 98 12.23 -5.72 10.65
N ALA A 99 13.14 -5.43 9.73
CA ALA A 99 13.86 -6.41 8.93
C ALA A 99 15.22 -5.84 8.51
N GLU A 100 16.22 -6.71 8.33
CA GLU A 100 17.53 -6.34 7.82
C GLU A 100 18.04 -7.45 6.88
N PHE A 101 18.52 -7.07 5.71
CA PHE A 101 19.08 -7.99 4.73
C PHE A 101 20.05 -7.27 3.80
N ASN A 102 21.20 -7.90 3.52
CA ASN A 102 22.20 -7.44 2.55
C ASN A 102 22.63 -5.97 2.71
N GLY A 103 22.81 -5.52 3.95
CA GLY A 103 23.21 -4.14 4.24
C GLY A 103 22.09 -3.11 4.15
N THR A 104 20.84 -3.50 3.87
CA THR A 104 19.66 -2.63 3.95
C THR A 104 18.83 -2.99 5.17
N VAL A 105 18.25 -2.00 5.85
CA VAL A 105 17.34 -2.17 6.99
C VAL A 105 16.00 -1.50 6.70
N LEU A 106 14.90 -2.21 6.94
CA LEU A 106 13.56 -1.66 7.09
C LEU A 106 13.35 -1.35 8.56
N ALA A 107 13.22 -0.06 8.87
CA ALA A 107 12.99 0.43 10.21
C ALA A 107 11.60 1.06 10.33
N GLY A 108 11.06 1.07 11.54
CA GLY A 108 9.81 1.76 11.83
C GLY A 108 9.75 2.34 13.23
N ARG A 109 8.84 3.29 13.42
CA ARG A 109 8.47 3.83 14.74
C ARG A 109 7.02 4.25 14.77
N GLN A 110 6.38 4.17 15.93
CA GLN A 110 5.11 4.86 16.17
C GLN A 110 5.34 6.33 16.47
N THR A 111 4.39 7.15 16.02
CA THR A 111 4.29 8.57 16.38
C THR A 111 2.85 8.89 16.78
N ASP A 112 2.59 10.11 17.26
CA ASP A 112 1.22 10.54 17.55
C ASP A 112 0.34 10.66 16.30
N HIS A 113 0.95 10.73 15.11
CA HIS A 113 0.28 10.86 13.83
C HIS A 113 0.33 9.56 13.01
N GLY A 114 0.56 8.43 13.66
CA GLY A 114 0.65 7.11 13.02
C GLY A 114 2.09 6.62 12.87
N ALA A 115 2.23 5.39 12.39
CA ALA A 115 3.53 4.77 12.15
C ALA A 115 4.28 5.45 11.00
N LYS A 116 5.61 5.54 11.16
CA LYS A 116 6.54 5.96 10.12
C LYS A 116 7.51 4.82 9.85
N PHE A 117 7.79 4.60 8.57
CA PHE A 117 8.72 3.59 8.11
C PHE A 117 9.84 4.24 7.31
N VAL A 118 11.03 3.66 7.38
CA VAL A 118 12.19 4.14 6.65
C VAL A 118 13.01 2.94 6.21
N THR A 119 13.53 2.97 4.99
CA THR A 119 14.56 2.05 4.53
C THR A 119 15.89 2.79 4.50
N TRP A 120 16.93 2.19 5.06
CA TRP A 120 18.30 2.73 5.06
C TRP A 120 19.29 1.69 4.59
N ASP A 121 20.42 2.15 4.07
CA ASP A 121 21.59 1.29 3.91
C ASP A 121 22.58 1.53 5.04
N TRP A 122 23.08 0.44 5.60
CA TRP A 122 24.21 0.44 6.48
C TRP A 122 25.46 0.90 5.74
N SER A 123 26.24 1.75 6.40
CA SER A 123 27.64 1.96 6.07
C SER A 123 28.40 0.62 6.04
N PHE A 124 29.50 0.58 5.28
CA PHE A 124 30.32 -0.63 5.13
C PHE A 124 30.75 -1.27 6.47
N ASN A 125 30.98 -0.47 7.50
CA ASN A 125 31.38 -0.94 8.83
C ASN A 125 30.19 -1.17 9.79
N HIS A 126 28.94 -1.03 9.32
CA HIS A 126 27.71 -1.23 10.11
C HIS A 126 27.65 -0.31 11.35
N THR A 127 28.03 0.96 11.20
CA THR A 127 28.04 1.92 12.33
C THR A 127 27.12 3.12 12.16
N SER A 128 26.87 3.51 10.91
CA SER A 128 25.97 4.60 10.53
C SER A 128 25.04 4.18 9.39
N LEU A 129 23.95 4.92 9.22
CA LEU A 129 22.92 4.70 8.21
C LEU A 129 23.01 5.79 7.14
N ASN A 130 22.76 5.44 5.88
CA ASN A 130 22.79 6.33 4.72
C ASN A 130 21.57 6.11 3.81
N GLN A 131 21.35 7.04 2.87
CA GLN A 131 20.38 6.91 1.77
C GLN A 131 18.95 6.53 2.20
N GLY A 132 18.37 7.27 3.15
CA GLY A 132 17.05 6.96 3.70
C GLY A 132 15.87 7.28 2.77
N ASN A 133 15.00 6.30 2.51
CA ASN A 133 13.67 6.54 1.89
C ASN A 133 12.59 6.48 2.98
N TYR A 134 11.77 7.54 3.09
CA TYR A 134 10.82 7.71 4.19
C TYR A 134 9.37 7.53 3.74
N TYR A 135 8.60 6.79 4.53
CA TYR A 135 7.22 6.42 4.24
C TYR A 135 6.32 6.77 5.43
N GLU A 136 5.38 7.69 5.24
CA GLU A 136 4.44 8.12 6.28
C GLU A 136 3.15 7.30 6.22
N GLY A 137 3.01 6.31 7.10
CA GLY A 137 1.86 5.41 7.10
C GLY A 137 1.82 4.40 5.93
N ASP A 138 2.75 4.46 4.98
CA ASP A 138 2.83 3.54 3.86
C ASP A 138 3.80 2.38 4.12
N TYR A 139 3.33 1.41 4.91
CA TYR A 139 4.09 0.20 5.21
C TYR A 139 4.33 -0.68 3.98
N SER A 140 3.37 -0.73 3.05
CA SER A 140 3.46 -1.55 1.84
C SER A 140 4.55 -1.04 0.90
N GLY A 141 4.60 0.27 0.66
CA GLY A 141 5.67 0.91 -0.10
C GLY A 141 7.04 0.71 0.55
N ALA A 142 7.13 0.82 1.88
CA ALA A 142 8.37 0.56 2.61
C ALA A 142 8.84 -0.92 2.48
N LYS A 143 7.92 -1.89 2.52
CA LYS A 143 8.24 -3.31 2.29
C LYS A 143 8.75 -3.55 0.86
N GLN A 144 8.09 -2.94 -0.12
CA GLN A 144 8.48 -3.08 -1.52
C GLN A 144 9.88 -2.50 -1.73
N ASP A 145 10.12 -1.25 -1.30
CA ASP A 145 11.43 -0.61 -1.42
C ASP A 145 12.54 -1.40 -0.72
N PHE A 146 12.28 -1.89 0.50
CA PHE A 146 13.20 -2.78 1.21
C PHE A 146 13.53 -4.03 0.38
N ALA A 147 12.51 -4.68 -0.18
CA ALA A 147 12.70 -5.91 -0.96
C ALA A 147 13.56 -5.68 -2.22
N VAL A 148 13.42 -4.52 -2.86
CA VAL A 148 14.25 -4.15 -4.02
C VAL A 148 15.67 -3.80 -3.60
N ARG A 149 15.82 -2.87 -2.65
CA ARG A 149 17.14 -2.34 -2.22
C ARG A 149 18.03 -3.40 -1.60
N SER A 150 17.44 -4.27 -0.80
CA SER A 150 18.16 -5.40 -0.18
C SER A 150 18.50 -6.51 -1.20
N GLY A 151 17.95 -6.47 -2.41
CA GLY A 151 18.14 -7.49 -3.43
C GLY A 151 17.35 -8.79 -3.21
N LEU A 152 16.34 -8.77 -2.34
CA LEU A 152 15.39 -9.89 -2.20
C LEU A 152 14.58 -10.13 -3.48
N VAL A 153 14.31 -9.05 -4.22
CA VAL A 153 13.69 -9.11 -5.56
C VAL A 153 14.66 -8.52 -6.58
N PRO A 154 14.99 -9.25 -7.68
CA PRO A 154 15.86 -8.72 -8.71
C PRO A 154 15.28 -7.45 -9.33
N HIS A 155 15.99 -6.34 -9.22
CA HIS A 155 15.57 -5.06 -9.81
C HIS A 155 15.36 -5.18 -11.33
N GLU A 156 16.21 -5.93 -12.02
CA GLU A 156 16.17 -6.16 -13.48
C GLU A 156 14.91 -6.89 -13.97
N ARG A 157 14.14 -7.50 -13.06
CA ARG A 157 12.89 -8.20 -13.36
C ARG A 157 11.64 -7.40 -13.00
N GLN A 158 11.80 -6.13 -12.64
CA GLN A 158 10.69 -5.25 -12.29
C GLN A 158 10.36 -4.33 -13.46
N PHE A 159 9.09 -4.28 -13.81
CA PHE A 159 8.56 -3.26 -14.70
C PHE A 159 8.18 -2.03 -13.86
N THR A 160 8.50 -0.83 -14.33
CA THR A 160 7.96 0.40 -13.73
C THR A 160 6.45 0.49 -13.98
N PRO A 161 5.70 1.28 -13.19
CA PRO A 161 4.28 1.52 -13.48
C PRO A 161 4.03 1.97 -14.92
N GLU A 162 4.89 2.82 -15.47
CA GLU A 162 4.80 3.31 -16.85
C GLU A 162 5.03 2.19 -17.86
N GLN A 163 6.00 1.30 -17.61
CA GLN A 163 6.21 0.12 -18.44
C GLN A 163 5.03 -0.85 -18.39
N LEU A 164 4.41 -1.03 -17.22
CA LEU A 164 3.21 -1.85 -17.08
C LEU A 164 2.00 -1.24 -17.81
N ILE A 165 1.84 0.10 -17.73
CA ILE A 165 0.78 0.83 -18.47
C ILE A 165 0.96 0.65 -19.97
N GLU A 166 2.19 0.76 -20.49
CA GLU A 166 2.48 0.51 -21.91
C GLU A 166 2.13 -0.93 -22.30
N ILE A 167 2.54 -1.93 -21.50
CA ILE A 167 2.18 -3.34 -21.75
C ILE A 167 0.65 -3.51 -21.78
N TYR A 168 -0.08 -2.87 -20.86
CA TYR A 168 -1.54 -2.90 -20.82
C TYR A 168 -2.18 -2.32 -22.08
N GLN A 169 -1.67 -1.18 -22.57
CA GLN A 169 -2.12 -0.54 -23.80
C GLN A 169 -1.87 -1.45 -25.01
N GLN A 170 -0.69 -2.05 -25.12
CA GLN A 170 -0.37 -2.98 -26.20
C GLN A 170 -1.24 -4.24 -26.16
N CYS A 171 -1.53 -4.77 -24.97
CA CYS A 171 -2.49 -5.87 -24.80
C CYS A 171 -3.89 -5.49 -25.31
N SER A 172 -4.36 -4.29 -24.99
CA SER A 172 -5.65 -3.76 -25.45
C SER A 172 -5.69 -3.63 -26.98
N TYR A 173 -4.60 -3.13 -27.57
CA TYR A 173 -4.46 -2.98 -29.01
C TYR A 173 -4.46 -4.33 -29.73
N VAL A 174 -3.71 -5.32 -29.24
CA VAL A 174 -3.66 -6.68 -29.82
C VAL A 174 -5.03 -7.36 -29.74
N ALA A 175 -5.72 -7.26 -28.61
CA ALA A 175 -7.07 -7.80 -28.44
C ALA A 175 -8.09 -7.18 -29.41
N PHE A 176 -7.94 -5.89 -29.75
CA PHE A 176 -8.82 -5.21 -30.70
C PHE A 176 -8.44 -5.46 -32.16
N SER A 177 -7.14 -5.55 -32.47
CA SER A 177 -6.61 -5.49 -33.85
C SER A 177 -6.31 -6.85 -34.47
N CYS A 178 -6.16 -7.91 -33.68
CA CYS A 178 -5.78 -9.24 -34.15
C CYS A 178 -6.89 -10.28 -34.01
N ALA A 179 -6.91 -11.27 -34.89
CA ALA A 179 -7.71 -12.49 -34.69
C ALA A 179 -6.96 -13.41 -33.73
N LEU A 180 -7.46 -13.52 -32.50
CA LEU A 180 -6.85 -14.30 -31.43
C LEU A 180 -7.56 -15.65 -31.29
N SER A 181 -6.81 -16.66 -30.85
CA SER A 181 -7.40 -17.86 -30.29
C SER A 181 -7.93 -17.59 -28.88
N ARG A 182 -8.89 -18.40 -28.42
CA ARG A 182 -9.44 -18.28 -27.06
C ARG A 182 -8.36 -18.32 -25.98
N GLU A 183 -7.34 -19.17 -26.14
CA GLU A 183 -6.22 -19.25 -25.19
C GLU A 183 -5.43 -17.94 -25.12
N GLN A 184 -5.24 -17.26 -26.26
CA GLN A 184 -4.55 -15.97 -26.30
C GLN A 184 -5.39 -14.85 -25.67
N GLU A 185 -6.71 -14.87 -25.86
CA GLU A 185 -7.62 -13.93 -25.20
C GLU A 185 -7.59 -14.09 -23.67
N GLU A 186 -7.63 -15.33 -23.17
CA GLU A 186 -7.54 -15.62 -21.74
C GLU A 186 -6.20 -15.14 -21.14
N VAL A 187 -5.08 -15.37 -21.83
CA VAL A 187 -3.76 -14.89 -21.41
C VAL A 187 -3.69 -13.35 -21.39
N ILE A 188 -4.23 -12.68 -22.41
CA ILE A 188 -4.24 -11.22 -22.47
C ILE A 188 -5.07 -10.64 -21.32
N GLN A 189 -6.24 -11.23 -21.04
CA GLN A 189 -7.08 -10.79 -19.93
C GLN A 189 -6.35 -10.97 -18.58
N GLU A 190 -5.69 -12.11 -18.35
CA GLU A 190 -4.92 -12.34 -17.13
C GLU A 190 -3.78 -11.32 -16.96
N ILE A 191 -3.06 -11.00 -18.04
CA ILE A 191 -2.01 -9.96 -18.02
C ILE A 191 -2.60 -8.62 -17.62
N GLN A 192 -3.73 -8.23 -18.22
CA GLN A 192 -4.39 -6.96 -17.95
C GLN A 192 -4.90 -6.87 -16.50
N ASP A 193 -5.51 -7.93 -15.99
CA ASP A 193 -6.00 -8.00 -14.61
C ASP A 193 -4.84 -7.87 -13.62
N ARG A 194 -3.73 -8.60 -13.87
CA ARG A 194 -2.54 -8.52 -13.04
C ARG A 194 -1.89 -7.14 -13.05
N ILE A 195 -1.89 -6.45 -14.20
CA ILE A 195 -1.39 -5.08 -14.28
C ILE A 195 -2.32 -4.13 -13.50
N GLN A 196 -3.64 -4.31 -13.60
CA GLN A 196 -4.61 -3.51 -12.85
C GLN A 196 -4.46 -3.67 -11.33
N ASP A 197 -4.12 -4.87 -10.85
CA ASP A 197 -3.81 -5.11 -9.44
C ASP A 197 -2.52 -4.41 -8.99
N LEU A 198 -1.50 -4.36 -9.85
CA LEU A 198 -0.21 -3.72 -9.57
C LEU A 198 -0.24 -2.20 -9.72
N VAL A 199 -1.07 -1.68 -10.62
CA VAL A 199 -1.22 -0.25 -10.94
C VAL A 199 -2.73 0.07 -10.99
N PRO A 200 -3.38 0.29 -9.83
CA PRO A 200 -4.84 0.46 -9.74
C PRO A 200 -5.40 1.63 -10.56
N ASP A 201 -4.60 2.66 -10.80
CA ASP A 201 -4.95 3.86 -11.57
C ASP A 201 -4.51 3.77 -13.05
N CYS A 202 -4.08 2.59 -13.52
CA CYS A 202 -3.58 2.37 -14.89
C CYS A 202 -4.54 2.93 -15.96
N ARG A 203 -5.83 2.60 -15.88
CA ARG A 203 -6.85 3.06 -16.84
C ARG A 203 -7.04 4.57 -16.82
N GLU A 204 -7.04 5.18 -15.64
CA GLU A 204 -7.22 6.63 -15.49
C GLU A 204 -6.05 7.39 -16.11
N ARG A 205 -4.82 6.93 -15.88
CA ARG A 205 -3.62 7.51 -16.50
C ARG A 205 -3.63 7.40 -18.02
N ILE A 206 -4.12 6.28 -18.56
CA ILE A 206 -4.27 6.10 -20.01
C ILE A 206 -5.26 7.12 -20.58
N ILE A 207 -6.41 7.30 -19.93
CA ILE A 207 -7.42 8.27 -20.37
C ILE A 207 -6.85 9.70 -20.34
N GLN A 208 -6.19 10.07 -19.23
CA GLN A 208 -5.56 11.40 -19.10
C GLN A 208 -4.51 11.66 -20.18
N SER A 209 -3.66 10.67 -20.48
CA SER A 209 -2.65 10.79 -21.54
C SER A 209 -3.27 11.01 -22.92
N LEU A 210 -4.40 10.35 -23.22
CA LEU A 210 -5.12 10.55 -24.48
C LEU A 210 -5.74 11.96 -24.57
N GLU A 211 -6.32 12.45 -23.46
CA GLU A 211 -6.90 13.80 -23.38
C GLU A 211 -5.85 14.92 -23.49
N GLU A 212 -4.64 14.72 -22.94
CA GLU A 212 -3.52 15.65 -23.08
C GLU A 212 -2.98 15.70 -24.53
N HIS A 213 -2.98 14.57 -25.24
CA HIS A 213 -2.56 14.50 -26.64
C HIS A 213 -3.59 15.06 -27.64
N ASP A 214 -4.88 15.09 -27.28
CA ASP A 214 -5.97 15.63 -28.13
C ASP A 214 -6.26 17.14 -27.92
N SER A 215 -5.51 17.83 -27.05
CA SER A 215 -5.61 19.30 -26.93
C SER A 215 -4.92 20.00 -28.11
N PRO A 216 -5.65 20.67 -29.02
CA PRO A 216 -5.02 21.38 -30.13
C PRO A 216 -4.24 22.58 -29.57
N GLY A 217 -2.93 22.57 -29.79
CA GLY A 217 -2.07 23.72 -29.53
C GLY A 217 -2.60 24.94 -30.28
N LEU A 218 -3.13 25.92 -29.55
CA LEU A 218 -3.35 27.27 -30.07
C LEU A 218 -1.97 27.89 -30.31
N GLU A 219 -1.44 27.73 -31.52
CA GLU A 219 -0.36 28.61 -31.99
C GLU A 219 -0.93 30.02 -32.22
N PRO A 220 -0.41 31.05 -31.54
CA PRO A 220 -0.72 32.42 -31.89
C PRO A 220 0.17 32.82 -33.08
N THR A 221 -0.40 32.86 -34.28
CA THR A 221 0.27 33.51 -35.41
C THR A 221 0.04 35.02 -35.35
N MET A 222 1.15 35.77 -35.44
CA MET A 222 1.24 37.23 -35.44
C MET A 222 0.31 37.93 -36.44
#